data_AF-A0A349HIR3-F1
#
_entry.id   AF-A0A349HIR3-F1
#
_cell.length_a   1.000
_cell.length_b   1.000
_cell.length_c   1.000
_cell.angle_alpha   90.00
_cell.angle_beta   90.00
_cell.angle_gamma   90.00
#
_symmetry.space_group_name_H-M   'P 1'
#
loop_
_entity.id
_entity.type
_entity.pdbx_description
1 polymer ?
#
loop_
_entity_poly.entity_id
_entity_poly.type
_entity_poly.pdbx_seq_one_letter_code
_entity_poly.pdbx_strand_id
1 'polypeptide(L)'
;MPTIRKSLLQLIFSGSFMKRWNDKLRPMEMVEVDKQAHKMIAAWILFVLNGDKLEKRKKIKLGNEIVEGGIFEYLFRMVITDIKPPVFYRIKENPEHYRKLSKWVLKQLRPRLMPLGKEFLERLTVYHLNPDDTSLSRQILDASHMYASYSEFKLLKHLNQMDDELVGIEQSFIDRLKTYSGLEGVNELLHSETTALGRFADLCGRLRFQTRWSQTPRIPETSVLGHVFIV
;
A
#
# COMPACT_ATOMS: atom_id res chain seq x y z
N MET A 1 9.08 23.26 -15.51
CA MET A 1 8.63 21.87 -15.78
C MET A 1 9.03 20.99 -14.61
N PRO A 2 8.25 19.96 -14.26
CA PRO A 2 8.64 18.98 -13.25
C PRO A 2 9.99 18.35 -13.59
N THR A 3 10.84 18.12 -12.60
CA THR A 3 12.15 17.48 -12.81
C THR A 3 12.37 16.37 -11.80
N ILE A 4 12.68 15.17 -12.28
CA ILE A 4 13.00 14.04 -11.41
C ILE A 4 14.47 14.18 -10.97
N ARG A 5 14.68 14.33 -9.66
CA ARG A 5 16.02 14.42 -9.05
C ARG A 5 16.44 13.09 -8.43
N LYS A 6 17.75 12.85 -8.33
CA LYS A 6 18.33 11.69 -7.64
C LYS A 6 17.74 11.48 -6.24
N SER A 7 17.51 12.56 -5.48
CA SER A 7 16.94 12.49 -4.13
C SER A 7 15.52 11.91 -4.08
N LEU A 8 14.72 12.13 -5.13
CA LEU A 8 13.39 11.53 -5.26
C LEU A 8 13.51 10.03 -5.57
N LEU A 9 14.40 9.67 -6.51
CA LEU A 9 14.66 8.26 -6.82
C LEU A 9 15.15 7.52 -5.58
N GLN A 10 16.10 8.07 -4.82
CA GLN A 10 16.58 7.48 -3.57
C GLN A 10 15.47 7.29 -2.54
N LEU A 11 14.53 8.23 -2.43
CA LEU A 11 13.36 8.07 -1.56
C LEU A 11 12.47 6.92 -2.03
N ILE A 12 12.13 6.87 -3.32
CA ILE A 12 11.28 5.82 -3.90
C ILE A 12 11.92 4.43 -3.72
N PHE A 13 13.22 4.32 -4.01
CA PHE A 13 13.97 3.06 -3.87
C PHE A 13 14.26 2.68 -2.41
N SER A 14 14.15 3.60 -1.44
CA SER A 14 14.36 3.26 -0.02
C SER A 14 13.33 2.26 0.52
N GLY A 15 12.14 2.18 -0.09
CA GLY A 15 11.13 1.18 0.28
C GLY A 15 11.58 -0.26 0.09
N SER A 16 12.60 -0.51 -0.74
CA SER A 16 13.26 -1.81 -0.90
C SER A 16 14.14 -2.22 0.28
N PHE A 17 14.50 -1.27 1.15
CA PHE A 17 15.26 -1.54 2.39
C PHE A 17 14.39 -1.49 3.64
N MET A 18 13.17 -0.97 3.54
CA MET A 18 12.24 -0.84 4.66
C MET A 18 11.58 -2.19 4.96
N LYS A 19 12.14 -2.91 5.92
CA LYS A 19 11.66 -4.24 6.29
C LYS A 19 10.37 -4.17 7.12
N ARG A 20 9.44 -5.08 6.85
CA ARG A 20 8.13 -5.23 7.50
C ARG A 20 8.08 -6.54 8.29
N TRP A 21 7.26 -6.59 9.35
CA TRP A 21 7.08 -7.80 10.17
C TRP A 21 8.37 -8.31 10.83
N ASN A 22 9.32 -7.41 11.13
CA ASN A 22 10.63 -7.76 11.70
C ASN A 22 10.58 -8.32 13.11
N ASP A 23 9.43 -8.22 13.78
CA ASP A 23 9.15 -8.76 15.10
C ASP A 23 8.57 -10.17 15.07
N LYS A 24 8.41 -10.78 13.89
CA LYS A 24 7.90 -12.14 13.70
C LYS A 24 8.90 -12.99 12.90
N LEU A 25 8.81 -14.32 13.00
CA LEU A 25 9.58 -15.23 12.15
C LEU A 25 9.06 -15.13 10.71
N ARG A 26 9.98 -14.94 9.75
CA ARG A 26 9.65 -14.75 8.33
C ARG A 26 10.50 -15.70 7.47
N PRO A 27 9.92 -16.30 6.40
CA PRO A 27 10.66 -17.20 5.52
C PRO A 27 11.61 -16.44 4.57
N MET A 28 11.38 -15.14 4.41
CA MET A 28 12.19 -14.23 3.61
C MET A 28 11.97 -12.78 4.08
N GLU A 29 12.81 -11.87 3.63
CA GLU A 29 12.62 -10.44 3.89
C GLU A 29 11.34 -9.94 3.20
N MET A 30 10.49 -9.28 3.98
CA MET A 30 9.30 -8.60 3.49
C MET A 30 9.57 -7.11 3.54
N VAL A 31 9.39 -6.41 2.43
CA VAL A 31 9.76 -4.99 2.31
C VAL A 31 8.58 -4.12 1.89
N GLU A 32 8.62 -2.84 2.26
CA GLU A 32 7.52 -1.90 2.03
C GLU A 32 7.16 -1.76 0.56
N VAL A 33 8.15 -1.76 -0.35
CA VAL A 33 7.89 -1.68 -1.79
C VAL A 33 7.01 -2.84 -2.29
N ASP A 34 7.27 -4.06 -1.83
CA ASP A 34 6.54 -5.25 -2.28
C ASP A 34 5.10 -5.26 -1.78
N LYS A 35 4.90 -4.81 -0.53
CA LYS A 35 3.56 -4.64 0.04
C LYS A 35 2.74 -3.63 -0.75
N GLN A 36 3.37 -2.52 -1.13
CA GLN A 36 2.70 -1.41 -1.82
C GLN A 36 2.43 -1.76 -3.29
N ALA A 37 3.32 -2.51 -3.91
CA ALA A 37 3.10 -3.12 -5.21
C ALA A 37 1.91 -4.09 -5.20
N HIS A 38 1.83 -4.99 -4.22
CA HIS A 38 0.70 -5.91 -4.10
C HIS A 38 -0.61 -5.19 -3.81
N LYS A 39 -0.57 -4.13 -2.98
CA LYS A 39 -1.70 -3.21 -2.78
C LYS A 39 -2.17 -2.65 -4.12
N MET A 40 -1.28 -2.16 -4.98
CA MET A 40 -1.69 -1.56 -6.25
C MET A 40 -2.26 -2.56 -7.25
N ILE A 41 -1.85 -3.84 -7.20
CA ILE A 41 -2.52 -4.90 -7.97
C ILE A 41 -3.96 -5.08 -7.48
N ALA A 42 -4.17 -5.19 -6.17
CA ALA A 42 -5.52 -5.30 -5.62
C ALA A 42 -6.37 -4.06 -5.95
N ALA A 43 -5.77 -2.87 -5.90
CA ALA A 43 -6.45 -1.63 -6.26
C ALA A 43 -6.85 -1.60 -7.74
N TRP A 44 -6.00 -2.11 -8.63
CA TRP A 44 -6.31 -2.26 -10.04
C TRP A 44 -7.45 -3.25 -10.28
N ILE A 45 -7.44 -4.41 -9.59
CA ILE A 45 -8.54 -5.38 -9.66
C ILE A 45 -9.87 -4.72 -9.25
N LEU A 46 -9.89 -4.06 -8.08
CA LEU A 46 -11.10 -3.40 -7.58
C LEU A 46 -11.53 -2.24 -8.48
N PHE A 47 -10.58 -1.49 -9.06
CA PHE A 47 -10.85 -0.45 -10.05
C PHE A 47 -11.55 -1.00 -11.30
N VAL A 48 -11.08 -2.14 -11.82
CA VAL A 48 -11.68 -2.76 -13.01
C VAL A 48 -13.13 -3.14 -12.74
N LEU A 49 -13.40 -3.79 -11.61
CA LEU A 49 -14.74 -4.26 -11.22
C LEU A 49 -15.68 -3.08 -10.94
N ASN A 50 -15.30 -2.19 -10.02
CA ASN A 50 -16.15 -1.07 -9.60
C ASN A 50 -16.22 0.06 -10.65
N GLY A 51 -15.33 0.05 -11.64
CA GLY A 51 -15.28 1.03 -12.72
C GLY A 51 -15.96 0.56 -14.01
N ASP A 52 -16.45 -0.67 -14.10
CA ASP A 52 -16.97 -1.24 -15.36
C ASP A 52 -18.21 -0.49 -15.86
N LYS A 53 -19.14 -0.20 -14.94
CA LYS A 53 -20.42 0.48 -15.23
C LYS A 53 -20.31 2.01 -15.28
N LEU A 54 -19.13 2.58 -15.04
CA LEU A 54 -18.94 4.03 -15.03
C LEU A 54 -18.79 4.59 -16.45
N GLU A 55 -19.38 5.77 -16.68
CA GLU A 55 -19.08 6.57 -17.88
C GLU A 55 -17.57 6.77 -18.03
N LYS A 56 -17.08 6.77 -19.29
CA LYS A 56 -15.64 6.85 -19.62
C LYS A 56 -14.90 7.95 -18.85
N ARG A 57 -15.48 9.16 -18.76
CA ARG A 57 -14.86 10.29 -18.05
C ARG A 57 -14.72 10.04 -16.54
N LYS A 58 -15.74 9.46 -15.91
CA LYS A 58 -15.74 9.10 -14.49
C LYS A 58 -14.74 7.98 -14.22
N LYS A 59 -14.68 6.97 -15.10
CA LYS A 59 -13.70 5.87 -15.02
C LYS A 59 -12.25 6.35 -15.10
N ILE A 60 -11.94 7.27 -16.03
CA ILE A 60 -10.60 7.88 -16.13
C ILE A 60 -10.27 8.66 -14.87
N LYS A 61 -11.21 9.48 -14.37
CA LYS A 61 -11.01 10.23 -13.12
C LYS A 61 -10.73 9.31 -11.94
N LEU A 62 -11.51 8.25 -11.77
CA LEU A 62 -11.32 7.25 -10.72
C LEU A 62 -9.92 6.60 -10.81
N GLY A 63 -9.51 6.18 -12.01
CA GLY A 63 -8.19 5.59 -12.23
C GLY A 63 -7.05 6.54 -11.85
N ASN A 64 -7.15 7.82 -12.24
CA ASN A 64 -6.17 8.84 -11.89
C ASN A 64 -6.09 9.07 -10.37
N GLU A 65 -7.23 9.13 -9.69
CA GLU A 65 -7.28 9.29 -8.22
C GLU A 65 -6.68 8.09 -7.48
N ILE A 66 -6.90 6.86 -7.98
CA ILE A 66 -6.31 5.65 -7.39
C ILE A 66 -4.79 5.63 -7.57
N VAL A 67 -4.29 5.93 -8.77
CA VAL A 67 -2.85 5.98 -9.04
C VAL A 67 -2.18 7.08 -8.21
N GLU A 68 -2.74 8.29 -8.22
CA GLU A 68 -2.19 9.42 -7.47
C GLU A 68 -2.25 9.16 -5.95
N GLY A 69 -3.35 8.64 -5.44
CA GLY A 69 -3.48 8.25 -4.04
C GLY A 69 -2.50 7.14 -3.63
N GLY A 70 -2.28 6.14 -4.50
CA GLY A 70 -1.26 5.11 -4.30
C GLY A 70 0.15 5.69 -4.15
N ILE A 71 0.53 6.64 -5.02
CA ILE A 71 1.80 7.37 -4.93
C ILE A 71 1.88 8.17 -3.62
N PHE A 72 0.81 8.88 -3.26
CA PHE A 72 0.76 9.70 -2.05
C PHE A 72 0.89 8.88 -0.78
N GLU A 73 0.21 7.74 -0.67
CA GLU A 73 0.35 6.83 0.45
C GLU A 73 1.74 6.19 0.52
N TYR A 74 2.32 5.82 -0.62
CA TYR A 74 3.66 5.26 -0.67
C TYR A 74 4.71 6.26 -0.15
N LEU A 75 4.69 7.50 -0.66
CA LEU A 75 5.59 8.55 -0.22
C LEU A 75 5.42 8.85 1.28
N PHE A 76 4.19 8.83 1.79
CA PHE A 76 3.93 9.00 3.22
C PHE A 76 4.56 7.87 4.03
N ARG A 77 4.41 6.62 3.57
CA ARG A 77 5.00 5.45 4.21
C ARG A 77 6.52 5.53 4.28
N MET A 78 7.19 6.03 3.25
CA MET A 78 8.66 6.22 3.27
C MET A 78 9.18 7.06 4.45
N VAL A 79 8.31 7.80 5.14
CA VAL A 79 8.67 8.57 6.35
C VAL A 79 8.22 7.87 7.65
N ILE A 80 7.14 7.10 7.63
CA ILE A 80 6.50 6.55 8.85
C ILE A 80 6.55 5.03 8.99
N THR A 81 7.25 4.30 8.11
CA THR A 81 7.23 2.83 8.13
C THR A 81 7.64 2.22 9.47
N ASP A 82 8.52 2.89 10.23
CA ASP A 82 8.97 2.40 11.55
C ASP A 82 7.93 2.52 12.67
N ILE A 83 6.77 3.15 12.42
CA ILE A 83 5.68 3.20 13.39
C ILE A 83 4.89 1.89 13.34
N LYS A 84 4.92 1.12 14.43
CA LYS A 84 4.12 -0.11 14.54
C LYS A 84 2.62 0.18 14.30
N PRO A 85 1.90 -0.70 13.58
CA PRO A 85 0.49 -0.46 13.24
C PRO A 85 -0.42 -0.12 14.44
N PRO A 86 -0.35 -0.79 15.60
CA PRO A 86 -1.20 -0.44 16.75
C PRO A 86 -0.98 1.00 17.25
N VAL A 87 0.27 1.47 17.22
CA VAL A 87 0.60 2.87 17.60
C VAL A 87 0.05 3.83 16.57
N PHE A 88 0.22 3.53 15.28
CA PHE A 88 -0.30 4.36 14.21
C PHE A 88 -1.83 4.46 14.26
N TYR A 89 -2.54 3.35 14.55
CA TYR A 89 -3.99 3.36 14.69
C TYR A 89 -4.46 4.26 15.84
N ARG A 90 -3.81 4.19 17.02
CA ARG A 90 -4.10 5.12 18.13
C ARG A 90 -3.84 6.58 17.77
N ILE A 91 -2.85 6.86 16.91
CA ILE A 91 -2.63 8.22 16.39
C ILE A 91 -3.80 8.64 15.48
N LYS A 92 -4.30 7.75 14.63
CA LYS A 92 -5.44 8.03 13.73
C LYS A 92 -6.75 8.24 14.48
N GLU A 93 -6.96 7.60 15.63
CA GLU A 93 -8.14 7.78 16.48
C GLU A 93 -8.30 9.22 17.00
N ASN A 94 -7.21 9.99 17.07
CA ASN A 94 -7.23 11.39 17.44
C ASN A 94 -6.92 12.29 16.21
N PRO A 95 -7.93 12.99 15.65
CA PRO A 95 -7.75 13.82 14.46
C PRO A 95 -6.66 14.90 14.60
N GLU A 96 -6.49 15.50 15.78
CA GLU A 96 -5.45 16.49 16.04
C GLU A 96 -4.05 15.87 15.99
N HIS A 97 -3.87 14.68 16.59
CA HIS A 97 -2.60 13.96 16.54
C HIS A 97 -2.27 13.52 15.12
N TYR A 98 -3.25 12.97 14.39
CA TYR A 98 -3.06 12.57 13.00
C TYR A 98 -2.68 13.78 12.13
N ARG A 99 -3.38 14.91 12.27
CA ARG A 99 -3.07 16.15 11.56
C ARG A 99 -1.67 16.66 11.86
N LYS A 100 -1.22 16.59 13.12
CA LYS A 100 0.15 16.98 13.53
C LYS A 100 1.20 16.07 12.88
N LEU A 101 0.98 14.75 12.89
CA LEU A 101 1.86 13.79 12.22
C LEU A 101 1.90 14.05 10.71
N SER A 102 0.75 14.20 10.05
CA SER A 102 0.68 14.46 8.61
C SER A 102 1.43 15.73 8.21
N LYS A 103 1.25 16.84 8.96
CA LYS A 103 2.00 18.08 8.72
C LYS A 103 3.51 17.88 8.86
N TRP A 104 3.94 17.10 9.85
CA TRP A 104 5.36 16.79 10.04
C TRP A 104 5.90 15.94 8.88
N VAL A 105 5.19 14.89 8.45
CA VAL A 105 5.59 14.05 7.30
C VAL A 105 5.69 14.87 6.02
N LEU A 106 4.70 15.71 5.73
CA LEU A 106 4.70 16.59 4.56
C LEU A 106 5.90 17.55 4.57
N LYS A 107 6.31 18.05 5.74
CA LYS A 107 7.54 18.85 5.89
C LYS A 107 8.80 18.05 5.54
N GLN A 108 8.88 16.77 5.93
CA GLN A 108 10.02 15.89 5.60
C GLN A 108 10.09 15.57 4.09
N LEU A 109 8.94 15.43 3.44
CA LEU A 109 8.85 15.10 2.02
C LEU A 109 9.13 16.30 1.11
N ARG A 110 8.74 17.51 1.54
CA ARG A 110 8.79 18.74 0.73
C ARG A 110 10.11 18.98 -0.01
N PRO A 111 11.31 18.86 0.59
CA PRO A 111 12.57 19.12 -0.12
C PRO A 111 12.79 18.20 -1.32
N ARG A 112 12.32 16.95 -1.22
CA ARG A 112 12.49 15.92 -2.26
C ARG A 112 11.42 16.01 -3.35
N LEU A 113 10.24 16.55 -3.02
CA LEU A 113 9.08 16.64 -3.91
C LEU A 113 8.88 18.02 -4.55
N MET A 114 9.51 19.08 -4.02
CA MET A 114 9.44 20.44 -4.61
C MET A 114 9.75 20.50 -6.11
N PRO A 115 10.71 19.72 -6.66
CA PRO A 115 10.95 19.68 -8.10
C PRO A 115 9.79 19.15 -8.95
N LEU A 116 8.79 18.49 -8.36
CA LEU A 116 7.59 18.01 -9.06
C LEU A 116 6.53 19.10 -9.27
N GLY A 117 6.72 20.27 -8.65
CA GLY A 117 5.84 21.43 -8.78
C GLY A 117 4.92 21.65 -7.58
N LYS A 118 4.46 22.90 -7.44
CA LYS A 118 3.61 23.34 -6.32
C LYS A 118 2.26 22.63 -6.32
N GLU A 119 1.65 22.44 -7.48
CA GLU A 119 0.36 21.76 -7.63
C GLU A 119 0.38 20.32 -7.12
N PHE A 120 1.47 19.58 -7.37
CA PHE A 120 1.64 18.22 -6.86
C PHE A 120 1.71 18.20 -5.33
N LEU A 121 2.47 19.13 -4.74
CA LEU A 121 2.56 19.28 -3.28
C LEU A 121 1.21 19.67 -2.65
N GLU A 122 0.44 20.53 -3.32
CA GLU A 122 -0.89 20.94 -2.87
C GLU A 122 -1.85 19.75 -2.87
N ARG A 123 -1.91 18.96 -3.94
CA ARG A 123 -2.75 17.74 -3.99
C ARG A 123 -2.33 16.70 -2.95
N LEU A 124 -1.02 16.45 -2.78
CA LEU A 124 -0.48 15.57 -1.75
C LEU A 124 -0.88 16.05 -0.34
N THR A 125 -0.83 17.36 -0.11
CA THR A 125 -1.20 17.97 1.18
C THR A 125 -2.69 17.80 1.44
N VAL A 126 -3.54 18.12 0.47
CA VAL A 126 -5.00 17.94 0.56
C VAL A 126 -5.35 16.48 0.85
N TYR A 127 -4.71 15.55 0.15
CA TYR A 127 -4.95 14.11 0.30
C TYR A 127 -4.68 13.60 1.73
N HIS A 128 -3.61 14.06 2.39
CA HIS A 128 -3.22 13.61 3.73
C HIS A 128 -3.81 14.42 4.88
N LEU A 129 -4.33 15.63 4.60
CA LEU A 129 -5.03 16.46 5.57
C LEU A 129 -6.55 16.24 5.57
N ASN A 130 -7.07 15.40 4.66
CA ASN A 130 -8.47 15.00 4.62
C ASN A 130 -8.64 13.50 4.92
N PRO A 131 -8.49 13.06 6.19
CA PRO A 131 -8.58 11.65 6.56
C PRO A 131 -9.99 11.04 6.42
N ASP A 132 -11.03 11.87 6.43
CA ASP A 132 -12.44 11.45 6.41
C ASP A 132 -13.00 11.35 4.98
N ASP A 133 -12.13 11.41 3.98
CA ASP A 133 -12.46 11.20 2.57
C ASP A 133 -13.03 9.79 2.37
N THR A 134 -14.30 9.69 1.99
CA THR A 134 -14.99 8.41 1.74
C THR A 134 -15.19 8.14 0.25
N SER A 135 -14.45 8.83 -0.61
CA SER A 135 -14.50 8.62 -2.06
C SER A 135 -14.23 7.16 -2.46
N LEU A 136 -14.77 6.75 -3.61
CA LEU A 136 -14.58 5.39 -4.12
C LEU A 136 -13.09 5.04 -4.30
N SER A 137 -12.27 5.99 -4.77
CA SER A 137 -10.83 5.83 -4.88
C SER A 137 -10.16 5.58 -3.52
N ARG A 138 -10.60 6.30 -2.46
CA ARG A 138 -10.13 6.05 -1.10
C ARG A 138 -10.51 4.66 -0.60
N GLN A 139 -11.78 4.28 -0.74
CA GLN A 139 -12.26 2.97 -0.29
C GLN A 139 -11.53 1.83 -1.00
N ILE A 140 -11.28 1.96 -2.31
CA ILE A 140 -10.50 0.97 -3.08
C ILE A 140 -9.06 0.87 -2.54
N LEU A 141 -8.40 2.00 -2.30
CA LEU A 141 -7.03 2.00 -1.77
C LEU A 141 -6.95 1.43 -0.36
N ASP A 142 -7.90 1.75 0.53
CA ASP A 142 -7.94 1.26 1.90
C ASP A 142 -8.24 -0.25 1.95
N ALA A 143 -9.22 -0.74 1.17
CA ALA A 143 -9.51 -2.16 1.04
C ALA A 143 -8.27 -2.92 0.51
N SER A 144 -7.63 -2.39 -0.52
CA SER A 144 -6.41 -2.97 -1.09
C SER A 144 -5.24 -2.95 -0.12
N HIS A 145 -5.14 -1.90 0.71
CA HIS A 145 -4.12 -1.80 1.73
C HIS A 145 -4.29 -2.92 2.76
N MET A 146 -5.52 -3.14 3.23
CA MET A 146 -5.84 -4.20 4.18
C MET A 146 -5.61 -5.58 3.57
N TYR A 147 -6.04 -5.81 2.31
CA TYR A 147 -5.83 -7.07 1.61
C TYR A 147 -4.35 -7.43 1.49
N ALA A 148 -3.50 -6.50 1.04
CA ALA A 148 -2.07 -6.77 0.90
C ALA A 148 -1.42 -7.13 2.25
N SER A 149 -1.76 -6.41 3.32
CA SER A 149 -1.27 -6.72 4.68
C SER A 149 -1.78 -8.08 5.18
N TYR A 150 -3.04 -8.42 4.88
CA TYR A 150 -3.62 -9.71 5.25
C TYR A 150 -2.98 -10.87 4.48
N SER A 151 -2.69 -10.69 3.19
CA SER A 151 -1.93 -11.67 2.40
C SER A 151 -0.54 -11.92 2.98
N GLU A 152 0.18 -10.88 3.42
CA GLU A 152 1.44 -11.05 4.16
C GLU A 152 1.24 -11.86 5.44
N PHE A 153 0.25 -11.45 6.26
CA PHE A 153 -0.07 -12.12 7.52
C PHE A 153 -0.36 -13.61 7.36
N LYS A 154 -1.13 -14.01 6.33
CA LYS A 154 -1.44 -15.42 6.08
C LYS A 154 -0.20 -16.28 5.84
N LEU A 155 0.86 -15.72 5.25
CA LEU A 155 2.13 -16.45 5.09
C LEU A 155 2.86 -16.59 6.43
N LEU A 156 2.82 -15.55 7.24
CA LEU A 156 3.52 -15.50 8.52
C LEU A 156 2.86 -16.35 9.60
N LYS A 157 1.52 -16.41 9.64
CA LYS A 157 0.79 -17.08 10.73
C LYS A 157 1.20 -18.55 10.87
N HIS A 158 1.45 -19.23 9.75
CA HIS A 158 1.85 -20.64 9.74
C HIS A 158 3.21 -20.89 10.40
N LEU A 159 4.10 -19.90 10.38
CA LEU A 159 5.45 -19.98 10.96
C LEU A 159 5.50 -19.46 12.40
N ASN A 160 4.45 -18.82 12.88
CA ASN A 160 4.41 -18.14 14.18
C ASN A 160 3.29 -18.70 15.08
N GLN A 161 2.88 -19.96 14.92
CA GLN A 161 1.69 -20.55 15.57
C GLN A 161 1.66 -20.47 17.11
N MET A 162 2.80 -20.28 17.76
CA MET A 162 2.91 -20.17 19.23
C MET A 162 2.54 -18.77 19.77
N ASP A 163 2.10 -17.85 18.91
CA ASP A 163 1.81 -16.47 19.25
C ASP A 163 0.29 -16.21 19.27
N ASP A 164 -0.28 -16.16 20.48
CA ASP A 164 -1.71 -15.94 20.71
C ASP A 164 -2.20 -14.57 20.17
N GLU A 165 -1.31 -13.58 20.02
CA GLU A 165 -1.66 -12.27 19.45
C GLU A 165 -2.15 -12.39 18.00
N LEU A 166 -1.74 -13.44 17.27
CA LEU A 166 -2.07 -13.62 15.87
C LEU A 166 -3.56 -13.80 15.63
N VAL A 167 -4.30 -14.42 16.56
CA VAL A 167 -5.75 -14.60 16.42
C VAL A 167 -6.46 -13.24 16.39
N GLY A 168 -6.09 -12.33 17.31
CA GLY A 168 -6.63 -10.98 17.35
C GLY A 168 -6.25 -10.16 16.11
N ILE A 169 -5.03 -10.34 15.60
CA ILE A 169 -4.57 -9.69 14.37
C ILE A 169 -5.36 -10.17 13.15
N GLU A 170 -5.56 -11.49 12.99
CA GLU A 170 -6.32 -12.08 11.89
C GLU A 170 -7.75 -11.53 11.86
N GLN A 171 -8.44 -11.59 12.99
CA GLN A 171 -9.80 -11.08 13.10
C GLN A 171 -9.88 -9.59 12.77
N SER A 172 -8.90 -8.79 13.21
CA SER A 172 -8.85 -7.36 12.91
C SER A 172 -8.71 -7.07 11.41
N PHE A 173 -7.98 -7.89 10.65
CA PHE A 173 -7.89 -7.75 9.19
C PHE A 173 -9.21 -8.11 8.52
N ILE A 174 -9.82 -9.22 8.95
CA ILE A 174 -11.11 -9.68 8.41
C ILE A 174 -12.20 -8.63 8.65
N ASP A 175 -12.31 -8.11 9.86
CA ASP A 175 -13.33 -7.11 10.21
C ASP A 175 -13.14 -5.81 9.43
N ARG A 176 -11.89 -5.33 9.29
CA ARG A 176 -11.56 -4.15 8.49
C ARG A 176 -11.78 -4.36 6.99
N LEU A 177 -11.61 -5.57 6.46
CA LEU A 177 -11.94 -5.85 5.06
C LEU A 177 -13.46 -5.90 4.85
N LYS A 178 -14.20 -6.46 5.79
CA LYS A 178 -15.67 -6.53 5.76
C LYS A 178 -16.33 -5.14 5.74
N THR A 179 -15.71 -4.10 6.30
CA THR A 179 -16.23 -2.73 6.18
C THR A 179 -16.25 -2.23 4.72
N TYR A 180 -15.51 -2.88 3.82
CA TYR A 180 -15.49 -2.58 2.39
C TYR A 180 -16.23 -3.61 1.53
N SER A 181 -17.04 -4.50 2.12
CA SER A 181 -17.81 -5.52 1.39
C SER A 181 -18.83 -4.94 0.39
N GLY A 182 -19.09 -3.63 0.43
CA GLY A 182 -19.88 -2.93 -0.58
C GLY A 182 -19.16 -2.74 -1.92
N LEU A 183 -17.83 -2.90 -1.98
CA LEU A 183 -17.06 -2.85 -3.22
C LEU A 183 -17.10 -4.22 -3.93
N GLU A 184 -17.41 -4.21 -5.23
CA GLU A 184 -17.34 -5.42 -6.06
C GLU A 184 -15.91 -5.99 -6.02
N GLY A 185 -15.76 -7.28 -5.71
CA GLY A 185 -14.48 -7.99 -5.63
C GLY A 185 -13.85 -8.15 -4.25
N VAL A 186 -14.27 -7.37 -3.23
CA VAL A 186 -13.65 -7.44 -1.89
C VAL A 186 -13.90 -8.78 -1.20
N ASN A 187 -15.11 -9.34 -1.35
CA ASN A 187 -15.44 -10.64 -0.75
C ASN A 187 -14.61 -11.76 -1.38
N GLU A 188 -14.36 -11.70 -2.68
CA GLU A 188 -13.53 -12.66 -3.41
C GLU A 188 -12.06 -12.55 -3.01
N LEU A 189 -11.55 -11.33 -2.81
CA LEU A 189 -10.20 -11.09 -2.27
C LEU A 189 -10.05 -11.62 -0.84
N LEU A 190 -11.07 -11.47 0.00
CA LEU A 190 -11.07 -12.00 1.38
C LEU A 190 -10.96 -13.54 1.38
N HIS A 191 -11.64 -14.20 0.44
CA HIS A 191 -11.65 -15.66 0.28
C HIS A 191 -10.69 -16.10 -0.82
N SER A 192 -9.42 -15.66 -0.71
CA SER A 192 -8.46 -15.77 -1.82
C SER A 192 -8.14 -17.21 -2.27
N GLU A 193 -8.48 -18.20 -1.46
CA GLU A 193 -8.15 -19.61 -1.70
C GLU A 193 -9.27 -20.31 -2.51
N THR A 194 -10.51 -19.85 -2.36
CA THR A 194 -11.68 -20.51 -2.95
C THR A 194 -12.16 -19.82 -4.24
N THR A 195 -11.91 -18.53 -4.41
CA THR A 195 -12.37 -17.78 -5.59
C THR A 195 -11.30 -17.66 -6.69
N ALA A 196 -11.73 -17.60 -7.95
CA ALA A 196 -10.81 -17.43 -9.08
C ALA A 196 -10.07 -16.08 -9.03
N LEU A 197 -10.81 -14.99 -8.73
CA LEU A 197 -10.25 -13.65 -8.59
C LEU A 197 -9.23 -13.58 -7.44
N GLY A 198 -9.57 -14.18 -6.30
CA GLY A 198 -8.72 -14.24 -5.14
C GLY A 198 -7.43 -15.02 -5.38
N ARG A 199 -7.51 -16.17 -6.08
CA ARG A 199 -6.33 -16.95 -6.48
C ARG A 199 -5.45 -16.19 -7.45
N PHE A 200 -6.04 -15.43 -8.38
CA PHE A 200 -5.30 -14.55 -9.28
C PHE A 200 -4.55 -13.47 -8.50
N ALA A 201 -5.21 -12.78 -7.57
CA ALA A 201 -4.59 -11.75 -6.73
C ALA A 201 -3.46 -12.31 -5.84
N ASP A 202 -3.62 -13.53 -5.31
CA ASP A 202 -2.57 -14.23 -4.57
C ASP A 202 -1.38 -14.58 -5.47
N LEU A 203 -1.64 -15.12 -6.67
CA LEU A 203 -0.59 -15.45 -7.64
C LEU A 203 0.24 -14.22 -8.01
N CYS A 204 -0.39 -13.07 -8.23
CA CYS A 204 0.33 -11.82 -8.47
C CYS A 204 1.17 -11.41 -7.24
N GLY A 205 0.68 -11.64 -6.02
CA GLY A 205 1.42 -11.40 -4.79
C GLY A 205 2.71 -12.23 -4.69
N ARG A 206 2.73 -13.45 -5.25
CA ARG A 206 3.92 -14.33 -5.28
C ARG A 206 5.07 -13.79 -6.12
N LEU A 207 4.85 -12.80 -6.97
CA LEU A 207 5.92 -12.12 -7.71
C LEU A 207 6.93 -11.44 -6.76
N ARG A 208 6.56 -11.17 -5.51
CA ARG A 208 7.49 -10.67 -4.49
C ARG A 208 8.55 -11.68 -4.06
N PHE A 209 8.36 -12.95 -4.36
CA PHE A 209 9.30 -14.02 -4.03
C PHE A 209 10.36 -14.25 -5.11
N GLN A 210 10.22 -13.59 -6.25
CA GLN A 210 11.10 -13.77 -7.39
C GLN A 210 12.09 -12.62 -7.46
N THR A 211 13.37 -12.96 -7.58
CA THR A 211 14.46 -12.04 -7.89
C THR A 211 15.03 -12.44 -9.25
N ARG A 212 14.91 -11.57 -10.27
CA ARG A 212 15.43 -11.84 -11.62
C ARG A 212 16.65 -10.98 -11.89
N TRP A 213 17.82 -11.50 -11.56
CA TRP A 213 19.11 -10.86 -11.83
C TRP A 213 19.87 -11.70 -12.83
N SER A 214 19.93 -11.24 -14.09
CA SER A 214 20.53 -12.04 -15.15
C SER A 214 22.05 -12.15 -15.03
N GLN A 215 22.76 -11.18 -14.41
CA GLN A 215 24.22 -11.22 -14.26
C GLN A 215 24.83 -10.48 -13.04
N THR A 216 24.21 -9.46 -12.45
CA THR A 216 24.74 -8.72 -11.28
C THR A 216 23.61 -8.35 -10.32
N PRO A 217 23.78 -8.49 -8.99
CA PRO A 217 22.77 -8.07 -8.03
C PRO A 217 22.53 -6.56 -8.15
N ARG A 218 21.26 -6.17 -8.31
CA ARG A 218 20.87 -4.76 -8.33
C ARG A 218 20.98 -4.20 -6.91
N ILE A 219 21.38 -2.93 -6.79
CA ILE A 219 21.43 -2.21 -5.51
C ILE A 219 20.51 -0.98 -5.61
N PRO A 220 19.41 -0.89 -4.83
CA PRO A 220 18.86 -1.93 -3.96
C PRO A 220 18.42 -3.19 -4.73
N GLU A 221 18.40 -4.31 -4.01
CA GLU A 221 17.71 -5.50 -4.48
C GLU A 221 16.19 -5.22 -4.51
N THR A 222 15.54 -5.55 -5.63
CA THR A 222 14.09 -5.45 -5.78
C THR A 222 13.52 -6.79 -6.25
N SER A 223 12.45 -7.28 -5.64
CA SER A 223 11.70 -8.40 -6.22
C SER A 223 11.13 -8.03 -7.61
N VAL A 224 10.66 -9.01 -8.38
CA VAL A 224 9.93 -8.76 -9.63
C VAL A 224 8.75 -7.84 -9.38
N LEU A 225 8.03 -8.04 -8.27
CA LEU A 225 6.86 -7.23 -7.94
C LEU A 225 7.24 -5.79 -7.58
N GLY A 226 8.23 -5.61 -6.69
CA GLY A 226 8.73 -4.30 -6.31
C GLY A 226 9.35 -3.55 -7.49
N HIS A 227 9.98 -4.26 -8.42
CA HIS A 227 10.49 -3.66 -9.67
C HIS A 227 9.37 -3.09 -10.52
N VAL A 228 8.31 -3.87 -10.80
CA VAL A 228 7.14 -3.45 -11.59
C VAL A 228 6.43 -2.25 -10.96
N PHE A 229 6.48 -2.11 -9.64
CA PHE A 229 5.88 -0.96 -8.97
C PHE A 229 6.67 0.34 -9.13
N ILE A 230 8.00 0.27 -9.24
CA ILE A 230 8.87 1.45 -9.34
C ILE A 230 9.18 1.84 -10.79
N VAL A 231 9.36 0.87 -11.69
CA VAL A 231 9.87 1.05 -13.08
C VAL A 231 8.73 0.94 -14.09
#